data_AF-A0A0K2T5B9-F1
#
_entry.id   AF-A0A0K2T5B9-F1
#
_cell.length_a   1.000
_cell.length_b   1.000
_cell.length_c   1.000
_cell.angle_alpha   90.00
_cell.angle_beta   90.00
_cell.angle_gamma   90.00
#
_symmetry.space_group_name_H-M   'P 1'
#
loop_
_entity.id
_entity.type
_entity.pdbx_description
1 polymer ?
#
loop_
_entity_poly.entity_id
_entity_poly.type
_entity_poly.pdbx_seq_one_letter_code
_entity_poly.pdbx_strand_id
1 'polypeptide(L)'
;ISDHDYFDVPPFGPSLSQFKECVVAYKGGYVIKSVSKHLVCPECLESLYRYVTDSRNYSLKARKSNGGLLLPSKEVIEICKETEKCLLRLKMQGILKNKATFIQNAIIS
;
A
#
# COMPACT_ATOMS: atom_id res chain seq x y z
N ILE A 1 25.07 -11.66 5.31
CA ILE A 1 23.84 -10.86 5.28
C ILE A 1 23.00 -11.46 4.16
N SER A 2 21.93 -12.19 4.49
CA SER A 2 21.02 -12.82 3.51
C SER A 2 19.95 -11.80 3.14
N ASP A 3 19.92 -11.39 1.88
CA ASP A 3 19.01 -10.36 1.34
C ASP A 3 17.72 -10.98 0.76
N HIS A 4 17.46 -12.26 1.03
CA HIS A 4 16.49 -13.07 0.29
C HIS A 4 15.61 -13.94 1.18
N ASP A 5 15.11 -13.42 2.31
CA ASP A 5 14.12 -14.12 3.15
C ASP A 5 12.67 -13.96 2.60
N TYR A 6 12.51 -13.91 1.27
CA TYR A 6 11.20 -13.91 0.60
C TYR A 6 10.57 -15.31 0.52
N PHE A 7 11.33 -16.35 0.87
CA PHE A 7 10.94 -17.75 0.73
C PHE A 7 10.03 -18.28 1.86
N ASP A 8 9.98 -17.61 3.01
CA ASP A 8 9.10 -18.01 4.14
C ASP A 8 7.66 -17.48 4.01
N VAL A 9 7.24 -17.16 2.80
CA VAL A 9 5.87 -16.74 2.51
C VAL A 9 4.98 -17.99 2.41
N PRO A 10 4.01 -18.19 3.34
CA PRO A 10 3.08 -19.31 3.22
C PRO A 10 2.37 -19.25 1.86
N PRO A 11 2.20 -20.39 1.16
CA PRO A 11 1.66 -20.43 -0.21
C PRO A 11 0.24 -19.85 -0.30
N PHE A 12 -0.48 -19.77 0.82
CA PHE A 12 -1.79 -19.17 0.94
C PHE A 12 -1.70 -17.84 1.70
N GLY A 13 -1.28 -16.78 1.00
CA GLY A 13 -1.40 -15.42 1.51
C GLY A 13 -2.88 -15.00 1.61
N PRO A 14 -3.28 -14.19 2.61
CA PRO A 14 -4.65 -13.73 2.73
C PRO A 14 -5.06 -12.94 1.48
N SER A 15 -6.16 -13.34 0.83
CA SER A 15 -6.76 -12.55 -0.24
C SER A 15 -7.28 -11.23 0.33
N LEU A 16 -7.04 -10.12 -0.37
CA LEU A 16 -7.60 -8.83 0.01
C LEU A 16 -9.08 -8.79 -0.37
N SER A 17 -9.93 -8.30 0.54
CA SER A 17 -11.32 -8.01 0.19
C SER A 17 -11.37 -6.86 -0.82
N GLN A 18 -12.43 -6.80 -1.63
CA GLN A 18 -12.64 -5.71 -2.60
C GLN A 18 -12.51 -4.32 -1.95
N PHE A 19 -13.05 -4.15 -0.74
CA PHE A 19 -12.88 -2.92 0.03
C PHE A 19 -11.41 -2.59 0.32
N LYS A 20 -10.63 -3.58 0.79
CA LYS A 20 -9.20 -3.39 1.03
C LYS A 20 -8.45 -3.06 -0.24
N GLU A 21 -8.80 -3.67 -1.37
CA GLU A 21 -8.18 -3.34 -2.66
C GLU A 21 -8.42 -1.88 -3.05
N CYS A 22 -9.65 -1.37 -2.87
CA CYS A 22 -9.96 0.05 -3.09
C CYS A 22 -9.17 0.97 -2.14
N VAL A 23 -9.01 0.59 -0.87
CA VAL A 23 -8.23 1.34 0.11
C VAL A 23 -6.74 1.35 -0.25
N VAL A 24 -6.20 0.21 -0.70
CA VAL A 24 -4.81 0.09 -1.15
C VAL A 24 -4.56 0.98 -2.36
N ALA A 25 -5.44 0.97 -3.36
CA ALA A 25 -5.34 1.87 -4.51
C ALA A 25 -5.39 3.36 -4.10
N TYR A 26 -6.23 3.70 -3.12
CA TYR A 26 -6.25 5.05 -2.56
C TYR A 26 -4.94 5.42 -1.84
N LYS A 27 -4.38 4.50 -1.03
CA LYS A 27 -3.08 4.68 -0.37
C LYS A 27 -1.93 4.81 -1.40
N GLY A 28 -2.01 4.11 -2.52
CA GLY A 28 -1.03 4.20 -3.60
C GLY A 28 -0.82 5.64 -4.12
N GLY A 29 -1.87 6.47 -4.13
CA GLY A 29 -1.73 7.89 -4.47
C GLY A 29 -0.85 8.68 -3.48
N TYR A 30 -0.87 8.31 -2.20
CA TYR A 30 0.01 8.92 -1.19
C TYR A 30 1.45 8.42 -1.31
N VAL A 31 1.62 7.12 -1.62
CA VAL A 31 2.95 6.54 -1.89
C VAL A 31 3.62 7.30 -3.02
N ILE A 32 2.92 7.52 -4.14
CA ILE A 32 3.45 8.29 -5.27
C ILE A 32 3.79 9.71 -4.87
N LYS A 33 2.90 10.40 -4.16
CA LYS A 33 3.17 11.77 -3.66
C LYS A 33 4.41 11.82 -2.75
N SER A 34 4.73 10.73 -2.06
CA SER A 34 5.94 10.63 -1.25
C SER A 34 7.17 10.38 -2.11
N VAL A 35 7.11 9.37 -2.99
CA VAL A 35 8.22 8.99 -3.89
C VAL A 35 8.56 10.13 -4.85
N SER A 36 7.57 10.87 -5.33
CA SER A 36 7.75 11.97 -6.27
C SER A 36 8.57 13.13 -5.71
N LYS A 37 8.70 13.24 -4.38
CA LYS A 37 9.57 14.24 -3.75
C LYS A 37 11.06 13.90 -3.86
N HIS A 38 11.37 12.64 -4.15
CA HIS A 38 12.73 12.11 -4.18
C HIS A 38 13.16 11.66 -5.58
N LEU A 39 12.22 11.59 -6.53
CA LEU A 39 12.48 11.14 -7.89
C LEU A 39 12.69 12.35 -8.81
N VAL A 40 13.87 12.43 -9.41
CA VAL A 40 14.26 13.56 -10.27
C VAL A 40 13.95 13.30 -11.74
N CYS A 41 13.92 12.02 -12.16
CA CYS A 41 13.65 11.64 -13.55
C CYS A 41 12.16 11.83 -13.91
N PRO A 42 11.82 12.67 -14.90
CA PRO A 42 10.43 12.91 -15.33
C PRO A 42 9.75 11.65 -15.87
N GLU A 43 10.45 10.84 -16.66
CA GLU A 43 9.88 9.61 -17.23
C GLU A 43 9.55 8.59 -16.14
N CYS A 44 10.44 8.46 -15.14
CA CYS A 44 10.18 7.62 -13.98
C CYS A 44 9.00 8.15 -13.17
N LEU A 45 8.86 9.47 -13.01
CA LEU A 45 7.70 10.07 -12.34
C LEU A 45 6.40 9.77 -13.08
N GLU A 46 6.37 9.96 -14.40
CA GLU A 46 5.20 9.68 -15.23
C GLU A 46 4.81 8.20 -15.19
N SER A 47 5.78 7.28 -15.12
CA SER A 47 5.50 5.85 -15.01
C SER A 47 4.77 5.45 -13.71
N LEU A 48 4.84 6.29 -12.67
CA LEU A 48 4.23 6.00 -11.37
C LEU A 48 2.73 6.31 -11.33
N TYR A 49 2.23 7.20 -12.18
CA TYR A 49 0.83 7.63 -12.13
C TYR A 49 0.16 7.58 -13.49
N ARG A 50 -1.17 7.51 -13.49
CA ARG A 50 -1.97 7.54 -14.71
C ARG A 50 -2.73 8.85 -14.78
N TYR A 51 -2.72 9.48 -15.94
CA TYR A 51 -3.66 10.56 -16.25
C TYR A 51 -5.08 9.97 -16.28
N VAL A 52 -5.99 10.59 -15.53
CA VAL A 52 -7.34 10.06 -15.26
C VAL A 52 -8.13 9.99 -16.56
N THR A 53 -8.49 8.78 -17.01
CA THR A 53 -9.35 8.58 -18.19
C THR A 53 -10.62 7.77 -17.94
N ASP A 54 -10.74 7.04 -16.82
CA ASP A 54 -11.97 6.32 -16.51
C ASP A 54 -12.21 6.21 -14.99
N SER A 55 -13.33 6.78 -14.53
CA SER A 55 -13.68 7.01 -13.13
C SER A 55 -14.35 5.81 -12.44
N ARG A 56 -14.65 4.75 -13.19
CA ARG A 56 -15.55 3.66 -12.74
C ARG A 56 -14.97 2.75 -11.67
N ASN A 57 -13.65 2.66 -11.54
CA ASN A 57 -12.99 1.77 -10.57
C ASN A 57 -12.54 2.44 -9.25
N TYR A 58 -12.85 3.74 -9.05
CA TYR A 58 -12.25 4.52 -7.96
C TYR A 58 -13.29 5.26 -7.10
N SER A 59 -14.36 4.57 -6.70
CA SER A 59 -15.46 5.12 -5.87
C SER A 59 -14.97 5.83 -4.59
N LEU A 60 -13.85 5.39 -3.99
CA LEU A 60 -13.24 6.05 -2.82
C LEU A 60 -12.51 7.36 -3.14
N LYS A 61 -11.98 7.53 -4.37
CA LYS A 61 -11.36 8.79 -4.78
C LYS A 61 -12.42 9.87 -4.94
N ALA A 62 -13.51 9.58 -5.65
CA ALA A 62 -14.62 10.50 -5.83
C ALA A 62 -15.19 11.01 -4.49
N ARG A 63 -15.14 10.18 -3.43
CA ARG A 63 -15.66 10.53 -2.09
C ARG A 63 -14.66 11.25 -1.17
N LYS A 64 -13.35 11.24 -1.47
CA LYS A 64 -12.31 11.73 -0.53
C LYS A 64 -11.12 12.47 -1.17
N SER A 65 -11.11 12.69 -2.48
CA SER A 65 -10.08 13.50 -3.11
C SER A 65 -10.43 14.98 -3.03
N ASN A 66 -9.73 15.74 -2.17
CA ASN A 66 -9.72 17.21 -2.21
C ASN A 66 -8.90 17.73 -3.43
N GLY A 67 -9.07 17.13 -4.62
CA GLY A 67 -8.38 17.52 -5.86
C GLY A 67 -6.89 17.13 -5.99
N GLY A 68 -6.19 16.82 -4.91
CA GLY A 68 -4.71 16.67 -4.92
C GLY A 68 -4.12 15.25 -4.91
N LEU A 69 -4.91 14.19 -5.13
CA LEU A 69 -4.42 12.80 -5.02
C LEU A 69 -4.27 12.12 -6.39
N LEU A 70 -3.02 12.01 -6.86
CA LEU A 70 -2.66 11.34 -8.11
C LEU A 70 -3.15 9.88 -8.16
N LEU A 71 -3.52 9.43 -9.34
CA LEU A 71 -3.95 8.05 -9.58
C LEU A 71 -2.73 7.16 -9.79
N PRO A 72 -2.49 6.16 -8.93
CA PRO A 72 -1.38 5.26 -9.16
C PRO A 72 -1.51 4.47 -10.45
N SER A 73 -0.36 4.19 -11.07
CA SER A 73 -0.27 3.21 -12.14
C SER A 73 -0.65 1.82 -11.63
N LYS A 74 -0.93 0.90 -12.55
CA LYS A 74 -1.37 -0.45 -12.21
C LYS A 74 -0.30 -1.18 -11.41
N GLU A 75 0.96 -0.99 -11.81
CA GLU A 75 2.16 -1.56 -11.21
C GLU A 75 2.31 -1.08 -9.75
N VAL A 76 2.11 0.22 -9.49
CA VAL A 76 2.14 0.76 -8.13
C VAL A 76 1.02 0.15 -7.27
N ILE A 77 -0.18 -0.03 -7.83
CA ILE A 77 -1.30 -0.68 -7.11
C ILE A 77 -0.93 -2.13 -6.77
N GLU A 78 -0.37 -2.89 -7.70
CA GLU A 78 0.05 -4.28 -7.50
C GLU A 78 1.12 -4.39 -6.41
N ILE A 79 2.15 -3.55 -6.46
CA ILE A 79 3.18 -3.47 -5.40
C ILE A 79 2.53 -3.17 -4.04
N CYS A 80 1.60 -2.21 -3.98
CA CYS A 80 0.91 -1.87 -2.75
C CYS A 80 0.02 -3.02 -2.24
N LYS A 81 -0.61 -3.80 -3.14
CA LYS A 81 -1.40 -4.99 -2.78
C LYS A 81 -0.51 -6.08 -2.19
N GLU A 82 0.62 -6.38 -2.83
CA GLU A 82 1.57 -7.37 -2.33
C GLU A 82 2.20 -6.93 -1.00
N THR A 83 2.47 -5.64 -0.85
CA THR A 83 2.92 -5.06 0.42
C THR A 83 1.89 -5.26 1.52
N GLU A 84 0.60 -4.96 1.28
CA GLU A 84 -0.46 -5.19 2.27
C GLU A 84 -0.58 -6.68 2.65
N LYS A 85 -0.51 -7.60 1.66
CA LYS A 85 -0.50 -9.05 1.94
C LYS A 85 0.69 -9.42 2.82
N CYS A 86 1.88 -8.88 2.55
CA CYS A 86 3.07 -9.08 3.37
C CYS A 86 2.87 -8.59 4.80
N LEU A 87 2.36 -7.36 4.98
CA LEU A 87 2.06 -6.79 6.30
C LEU A 87 1.04 -7.64 7.08
N LEU A 88 0.03 -8.19 6.40
CA LEU A 88 -0.94 -9.08 7.03
C LEU A 88 -0.29 -10.39 7.49
N ARG A 89 0.60 -10.99 6.69
CA ARG A 89 1.36 -12.18 7.09
C ARG A 89 2.23 -11.92 8.31
N LEU A 90 3.03 -10.84 8.29
CA LEU A 90 3.88 -10.46 9.41
C LEU A 90 3.06 -10.18 10.69
N LYS A 91 1.86 -9.62 10.53
CA LYS A 91 0.93 -9.42 11.65
C LYS A 91 0.37 -10.74 12.19
N MET A 92 0.03 -11.69 11.32
CA MET A 92 -0.41 -13.04 11.73
C MET A 92 0.69 -13.82 12.45
N GLN A 93 1.96 -13.64 12.04
CA GLN A 93 3.13 -14.19 12.71
C GLN A 93 3.49 -13.47 14.03
N GLY A 94 2.75 -12.41 14.40
CA GLY A 94 3.02 -11.64 15.61
C GLY A 94 4.26 -10.73 15.55
N ILE A 95 4.94 -10.67 14.41
CA ILE A 95 6.11 -9.81 14.17
C ILE A 95 5.68 -8.33 14.19
N LEU A 96 4.60 -8.01 13.47
CA LEU A 96 4.00 -6.69 13.52
C LEU A 96 2.91 -6.64 14.58
N LYS A 97 3.24 -6.04 15.74
CA LYS A 97 2.26 -5.74 16.79
C LYS A 97 1.40 -4.53 16.39
N ASN A 98 0.11 -4.55 16.71
CA ASN A 98 -0.72 -3.36 16.51
C ASN A 98 -0.23 -2.24 17.43
N LYS A 99 -0.40 -0.97 17.02
CA LYS A 99 -0.20 0.17 17.93
C LYS A 99 -0.98 0.02 19.24
N ALA A 100 -2.16 -0.61 19.20
CA ALA A 100 -2.95 -0.94 20.38
C ALA A 100 -2.23 -1.89 21.36
N THR A 101 -1.49 -2.88 20.86
CA THR A 101 -0.74 -3.84 21.68
C THR A 101 0.54 -3.23 22.29
N PHE A 102 1.09 -2.18 21.68
CA PHE A 102 2.25 -1.47 22.21
C PHE A 102 1.88 -0.69 23.49
N ILE A 103 0.68 -0.10 23.52
CA ILE A 103 0.18 0.64 24.68
C ILE A 103 -0.13 -0.30 25.86
N GLN A 104 -0.71 -1.49 25.61
CA GLN A 104 -0.96 -2.45 26.68
C GLN A 104 0.31 -2.97 27.37
N ASN A 105 1.40 -3.17 26.62
CA ASN A 105 2.67 -3.64 27.20
C ASN A 105 3.45 -2.53 27.93
N ALA A 106 3.21 -1.27 27.60
CA ALA A 106 3.84 -0.13 28.27
C ALA A 106 3.15 0.26 29.59
N ILE A 107 1.96 -0.29 29.88
CA ILE A 107 1.19 -0.03 31.11
C ILE A 107 1.46 -1.12 32.17
N ILE A 108 2.10 -2.24 31.81
CA ILE A 108 2.35 -3.39 32.70
C ILE A 108 3.85 -3.51 33.11
N SER A 109 4.68 -2.54 32.74
CA SER A 109 6.09 -2.43 33.16
C SER A 109 6.31 -1.19 34.01
#